data_AF-A0A016U190-F1
#
_entry.id   AF-A0A016U190-F1
#
_cell.length_a   1.000
_cell.length_b   1.000
_cell.length_c   1.000
_cell.angle_alpha   90.00
_cell.angle_beta   90.00
_cell.angle_gamma   90.00
#
_symmetry.space_group_name_H-M   'P 1'
#
loop_
_entity.id
_entity.type
_entity.pdbx_description
1 polymer ?
#
loop_
_entity_poly.entity_id
_entity_poly.type
_entity_poly.pdbx_seq_one_letter_code
_entity_poly.pdbx_strand_id
1 'polypeptide(L)'
;MDWKSLAEVKELGLFIQNCSCIAEDLHKIFKVYWHLGKDGARIPPYWPTSFDTSFNILSPMEMIWDGVETDVFISSSPAPFNTKSREHDLQTIMALISSAHRSVCVSVMDLIPQTLYMGSNNTYWPYIDDAIRSAAFRGVSVRLLVSHWDHSRPQMLIFLKSLVAITDALPKTKHGRGSIQVKLFTVPATEEQKKIPFARVNHNKYMVTDRTAYVGTSNWAGDYFINTAGVGVAMSSHGENGMVQQLQAIFDRDWESPYATEI
;
A
#
# COMPACT_ATOMS: atom_id res chain seq x y z
N MET A 1 -11.05 12.43 -13.23
CA MET A 1 -11.51 11.35 -12.33
C MET A 1 -12.65 10.63 -13.04
N ASP A 2 -12.58 9.31 -13.18
CA ASP A 2 -13.62 8.51 -13.85
C ASP A 2 -14.85 8.38 -12.93
N TRP A 3 -16.07 8.51 -13.48
CA TRP A 3 -17.30 8.37 -12.70
C TRP A 3 -17.45 6.97 -12.10
N LYS A 4 -16.89 5.95 -12.77
CA LYS A 4 -16.87 4.58 -12.26
C LYS A 4 -16.12 4.50 -10.94
N SER A 5 -15.03 5.25 -10.80
CA SER A 5 -14.26 5.30 -9.55
C SER A 5 -15.06 5.88 -8.38
N LEU A 6 -16.09 6.68 -8.65
CA LEU A 6 -16.93 7.31 -7.62
C LEU A 6 -18.12 6.44 -7.20
N ALA A 7 -18.70 5.67 -8.12
CA ALA A 7 -19.96 4.97 -7.89
C ALA A 7 -19.85 3.43 -7.95
N GLU A 8 -18.87 2.90 -8.69
CA GLU A 8 -18.81 1.49 -9.05
C GLU A 8 -17.54 0.78 -8.56
N VAL A 9 -16.59 1.51 -8.01
CA VAL A 9 -15.34 0.97 -7.48
C VAL A 9 -15.24 1.35 -6.00
N LYS A 10 -14.87 0.38 -5.16
CA LYS A 10 -14.57 0.64 -3.76
C LYS A 10 -13.14 1.15 -3.65
N GLU A 11 -13.01 2.45 -3.40
CA GLU A 11 -11.74 3.13 -3.18
C GLU A 11 -11.55 3.50 -1.69
N LEU A 12 -10.32 3.89 -1.35
CA LEU A 12 -10.00 4.53 -0.08
C LEU A 12 -9.04 5.69 -0.37
N GLY A 13 -9.22 6.82 0.29
CA GLY A 13 -8.38 7.99 0.13
C GLY A 13 -8.22 8.76 1.43
N LEU A 14 -7.23 9.64 1.44
CA LEU A 14 -6.97 10.58 2.52
C LEU A 14 -7.54 11.95 2.14
N PHE A 15 -8.27 12.57 3.07
CA PHE A 15 -8.75 13.93 2.92
C PHE A 15 -8.06 14.81 3.95
N ILE A 16 -7.23 15.73 3.48
CA ILE A 16 -6.41 16.59 4.33
C ILE A 16 -6.74 18.03 3.98
N GLN A 17 -7.18 18.81 4.98
CA GLN A 17 -7.54 20.22 4.82
C GLN A 17 -6.55 21.11 5.56
N ASN A 18 -6.32 22.31 5.02
CA ASN A 18 -5.53 23.37 5.67
C ASN A 18 -4.12 22.94 6.12
N CYS A 19 -3.48 22.01 5.41
CA CYS A 19 -2.12 21.56 5.68
C CYS A 19 -1.19 21.93 4.51
N SER A 20 -0.61 23.14 4.56
CA SER A 20 0.31 23.60 3.51
C SER A 20 1.57 22.72 3.45
N CYS A 21 2.10 22.25 4.58
CA CYS A 21 3.31 21.42 4.62
C CYS A 21 3.20 20.16 3.75
N ILE A 22 2.11 19.40 3.90
CA ILE A 22 1.86 18.19 3.08
C ILE A 22 1.60 18.55 1.63
N ALA A 23 0.81 19.60 1.38
CA ALA A 23 0.49 20.02 0.04
C ALA A 23 1.75 20.44 -0.74
N GLU A 24 2.64 21.21 -0.09
CA GLU A 24 3.93 21.62 -0.65
C GLU A 24 4.87 20.42 -0.86
N ASP A 25 4.90 19.47 0.08
CA ASP A 25 5.74 18.28 -0.04
C ASP A 25 5.28 17.37 -1.19
N LEU A 26 3.98 17.12 -1.30
CA LEU A 26 3.39 16.38 -2.41
C LEU A 26 3.60 17.11 -3.74
N HIS A 27 3.50 18.44 -3.74
CA HIS A 27 3.72 19.26 -4.94
C HIS A 27 5.15 19.10 -5.50
N LYS A 28 6.16 18.79 -4.66
CA LYS A 28 7.52 18.48 -5.15
C LYS A 28 7.56 17.21 -6.01
N ILE A 29 6.77 16.19 -5.66
CA ILE A 29 6.61 15.00 -6.51
C ILE A 29 5.94 15.37 -7.82
N PHE A 30 4.88 16.19 -7.80
CA PHE A 30 4.25 16.67 -9.04
C PHE A 30 5.17 17.54 -9.90
N LYS A 31 6.12 18.30 -9.31
CA LYS A 31 7.16 19.01 -10.06
C LYS A 31 8.05 18.07 -10.87
N VAL A 32 8.39 16.90 -10.34
CA VAL A 32 9.08 15.84 -11.10
C VAL A 32 8.21 15.41 -12.28
N TYR A 33 6.94 15.12 -12.05
CA TYR A 33 6.02 14.67 -13.11
C TYR A 33 5.84 15.72 -14.20
N TRP A 34 5.64 16.99 -13.84
CA TRP A 34 5.54 18.08 -14.82
C TRP A 34 6.85 18.35 -15.55
N HIS A 35 8.01 18.15 -14.92
CA HIS A 35 9.29 18.23 -15.60
C HIS A 35 9.41 17.16 -16.69
N LEU A 36 9.06 15.91 -16.36
CA LEU A 36 9.11 14.78 -17.29
C LEU A 36 8.00 14.78 -18.33
N GLY A 37 6.90 15.51 -18.10
CA GLY A 37 5.84 15.71 -19.08
C GLY A 37 6.19 16.68 -20.22
N LYS A 38 7.36 17.35 -20.18
CA LYS A 38 7.82 18.24 -21.25
C LYS A 38 8.37 17.45 -22.43
N ASP A 39 8.24 18.01 -23.63
CA ASP A 39 8.77 17.37 -24.83
C ASP A 39 10.29 17.17 -24.75
N GLY A 40 10.75 15.99 -25.14
CA GLY A 40 12.15 15.58 -25.07
C GLY A 40 12.74 15.44 -23.65
N ALA A 41 11.94 15.55 -22.58
CA ALA A 41 12.44 15.44 -21.22
C ALA A 41 13.06 14.05 -20.95
N ARG A 42 14.12 14.04 -20.15
CA ARG A 42 14.79 12.83 -19.68
C ARG A 42 14.98 12.93 -18.18
N ILE A 43 15.04 11.77 -17.53
CA ILE A 43 15.40 11.71 -16.11
C ILE A 43 16.84 12.23 -15.99
N PRO A 44 17.10 13.31 -15.22
CA PRO A 44 18.43 13.82 -15.02
C PRO A 44 19.22 12.87 -14.10
N PRO A 45 20.57 12.91 -14.11
CA PRO A 45 21.36 12.16 -13.14
C PRO A 45 21.10 12.61 -11.70
N TYR A 46 20.72 13.88 -11.50
CA TYR A 46 20.31 14.44 -10.22
C TYR A 46 19.14 15.40 -10.41
N TRP A 47 18.13 15.28 -9.54
CA TRP A 47 17.01 16.21 -9.51
C TRP A 47 17.42 17.57 -8.90
N PRO A 48 16.79 18.69 -9.30
CA PRO A 48 17.01 19.97 -8.65
C PRO A 48 16.70 19.91 -7.15
N THR A 49 17.51 20.60 -6.34
CA THR A 49 17.32 20.67 -4.88
C THR A 49 15.99 21.30 -4.49
N SER A 50 15.37 22.09 -5.37
CA SER A 50 14.02 22.62 -5.15
C SER A 50 12.91 21.55 -5.14
N PHE A 51 13.22 20.31 -5.54
CA PHE A 51 12.33 19.16 -5.47
C PHE A 51 12.61 18.28 -4.23
N ASP A 52 13.68 18.56 -3.48
CA ASP A 52 14.03 17.81 -2.27
C ASP A 52 13.04 18.02 -1.13
N THR A 53 12.91 17.00 -0.28
CA THR A 53 12.13 17.04 0.96
C THR A 53 13.03 16.89 2.18
N SER A 54 12.67 17.52 3.30
CA SER A 54 13.27 17.19 4.60
C SER A 54 12.58 16.01 5.29
N PHE A 55 11.48 15.51 4.72
CA PHE A 55 10.60 14.56 5.39
C PHE A 55 10.80 13.13 4.88
N ASN A 56 11.03 12.22 5.82
CA ASN A 56 11.26 10.80 5.57
C ASN A 56 10.93 10.00 6.84
N ILE A 57 11.19 8.69 6.82
CA ILE A 57 10.89 7.80 7.95
C ILE A 57 11.66 8.15 9.24
N LEU A 58 12.82 8.81 9.14
CA LEU A 58 13.65 9.21 10.28
C LEU A 58 13.33 10.63 10.78
N SER A 59 12.77 11.47 9.92
CA SER A 59 12.42 12.85 10.20
C SER A 59 11.05 13.16 9.58
N PRO A 60 9.95 12.62 10.13
CA PRO A 60 8.62 12.84 9.59
C PRO A 60 8.14 14.29 9.81
N MET A 61 7.06 14.69 9.13
CA MET A 61 6.31 15.89 9.49
C MET A 61 5.50 15.60 10.75
N GLU A 62 5.77 16.34 11.82
CA GLU A 62 4.97 16.31 13.05
C GLU A 62 3.79 17.27 12.90
N MET A 63 2.57 16.79 13.13
CA MET A 63 1.36 17.62 13.05
C MET A 63 0.23 17.10 13.94
N ILE A 64 -0.88 17.83 13.98
CA ILE A 64 -2.09 17.45 14.72
C ILE A 64 -3.22 17.22 13.71
N TRP A 65 -3.74 16.00 13.66
CA TRP A 65 -4.90 15.63 12.86
C TRP A 65 -6.04 15.20 13.76
N ASP A 66 -7.20 15.85 13.63
CA ASP A 66 -8.39 15.60 14.46
C ASP A 66 -8.09 15.58 15.97
N GLY A 67 -7.15 16.43 16.41
CA GLY A 67 -6.72 16.52 17.80
C GLY A 67 -5.68 15.48 18.25
N VAL A 68 -5.18 14.64 17.34
CA VAL A 68 -4.18 13.61 17.62
C VAL A 68 -2.85 13.97 16.96
N GLU A 69 -1.78 14.00 17.76
CA GLU A 69 -0.42 14.17 17.25
C GLU A 69 -0.08 13.01 16.31
N THR A 70 0.35 13.35 15.09
CA THR A 70 0.59 12.41 14.01
C THR A 70 1.87 12.78 13.28
N ASP A 71 2.75 11.79 13.15
CA ASP A 71 3.89 11.85 12.26
C ASP A 71 3.46 11.39 10.87
N VAL A 72 3.87 12.12 9.83
CA VAL A 72 3.54 11.77 8.45
C VAL A 72 4.68 12.08 7.49
N PHE A 73 4.89 11.20 6.52
CA PHE A 73 5.78 11.47 5.40
C PHE A 73 5.24 10.82 4.12
N ILE A 74 5.71 11.33 2.98
CA ILE A 74 5.28 10.87 1.66
C ILE A 74 6.43 10.09 1.01
N SER A 75 6.12 8.90 0.51
CA SER A 75 7.00 8.06 -0.29
C SER A 75 6.56 8.05 -1.75
N SER A 76 7.48 7.72 -2.66
CA SER A 76 7.20 7.75 -4.09
C SER A 76 7.96 6.68 -4.86
N SER A 77 7.39 6.30 -6.01
CA SER A 77 7.98 5.39 -7.00
C SER A 77 7.83 5.99 -8.41
N PRO A 78 8.66 5.57 -9.38
CA PRO A 78 9.78 4.65 -9.24
C PRO A 78 11.05 5.37 -8.74
N ALA A 79 12.10 4.60 -8.40
CA ALA A 79 13.35 5.16 -7.87
C ALA A 79 13.97 6.28 -8.72
N PRO A 80 13.98 6.20 -10.07
CA PRO A 80 14.52 7.29 -10.89
C PRO A 80 13.75 8.62 -10.77
N PHE A 81 12.51 8.62 -10.27
CA PHE A 81 11.71 9.83 -10.07
C PHE A 81 11.92 10.45 -8.69
N ASN A 82 12.56 9.73 -7.77
CA ASN A 82 12.85 10.24 -6.45
C ASN A 82 14.09 11.12 -6.47
N THR A 83 14.03 12.26 -5.79
CA THR A 83 15.24 12.95 -5.37
C THR A 83 15.99 12.10 -4.34
N LYS A 84 17.25 12.44 -4.06
CA LYS A 84 18.05 11.70 -3.07
C LYS A 84 17.40 11.68 -1.67
N SER A 85 16.60 12.70 -1.36
CA SER A 85 15.93 12.86 -0.07
C SER A 85 14.55 12.22 0.02
N ARG A 86 13.93 11.85 -1.11
CA ARG A 86 12.58 11.25 -1.14
C ARG A 86 12.66 9.76 -0.87
N GLU A 87 11.89 9.31 0.11
CA GLU A 87 11.73 7.88 0.39
C GLU A 87 11.15 7.12 -0.80
N HIS A 88 11.71 5.94 -1.05
CA HIS A 88 11.16 5.02 -2.04
C HIS A 88 10.00 4.23 -1.41
N ASP A 89 8.92 4.11 -2.18
CA ASP A 89 7.66 3.53 -1.73
C ASP A 89 7.79 2.07 -1.28
N LEU A 90 8.58 1.27 -1.99
CA LEU A 90 8.85 -0.12 -1.60
C LEU A 90 9.60 -0.19 -0.27
N GLN A 91 10.66 0.59 -0.13
CA GLN A 91 11.47 0.64 1.09
C GLN A 91 10.61 1.08 2.28
N THR A 92 9.71 2.03 2.06
CA THR A 92 8.74 2.47 3.07
C THR A 92 7.82 1.32 3.48
N ILE A 93 7.16 0.64 2.54
CA ILE A 93 6.27 -0.50 2.84
C ILE A 93 7.03 -1.58 3.63
N MET A 94 8.22 -1.98 3.18
CA MET A 94 9.02 -3.00 3.86
C MET A 94 9.44 -2.56 5.27
N ALA A 95 9.84 -1.30 5.45
CA ALA A 95 10.25 -0.76 6.74
C ALA A 95 9.07 -0.76 7.73
N LEU A 96 7.88 -0.35 7.28
CA LEU A 96 6.67 -0.36 8.10
C LEU A 96 6.28 -1.80 8.51
N ILE A 97 6.30 -2.76 7.59
CA ILE A 97 6.09 -4.20 7.90
C ILE A 97 7.14 -4.72 8.89
N SER A 98 8.41 -4.34 8.70
CA SER A 98 9.51 -4.73 9.57
C SER A 98 9.34 -4.19 11.00
N SER A 99 8.85 -2.95 11.13
CA SER A 99 8.67 -2.26 12.41
C SER A 99 7.45 -2.72 13.23
N ALA A 100 6.53 -3.48 12.62
CA ALA A 100 5.35 -4.00 13.30
C ALA A 100 5.73 -5.03 14.38
N HIS A 101 5.08 -4.95 15.55
CA HIS A 101 5.36 -5.85 16.67
C HIS A 101 4.26 -6.88 16.88
N ARG A 102 3.01 -6.54 16.56
CA ARG A 102 1.86 -7.39 16.88
C ARG A 102 1.05 -7.77 15.64
N SER A 103 0.77 -6.80 14.78
CA SER A 103 -0.14 -7.03 13.65
C SER A 103 0.25 -6.26 12.41
N VAL A 104 0.00 -6.87 11.26
CA VAL A 104 0.02 -6.23 9.94
C VAL A 104 -1.26 -6.60 9.20
N CYS A 105 -2.06 -5.61 8.84
CA CYS A 105 -3.29 -5.79 8.08
C CYS A 105 -3.16 -5.05 6.75
N VAL A 106 -3.37 -5.73 5.64
CA VAL A 106 -3.18 -5.18 4.29
C VAL A 106 -4.47 -5.35 3.50
N SER A 107 -4.98 -4.29 2.90
CA SER A 107 -6.02 -4.36 1.88
C SER A 107 -5.45 -3.84 0.57
N VAL A 108 -5.40 -4.72 -0.44
CA VAL A 108 -4.78 -4.41 -1.74
C VAL A 108 -5.56 -5.10 -2.85
N MET A 109 -5.63 -4.46 -4.03
CA MET A 109 -6.25 -5.10 -5.18
C MET A 109 -5.44 -6.31 -5.67
N ASP A 110 -4.16 -6.13 -6.00
CA ASP A 110 -3.27 -7.20 -6.43
C ASP A 110 -2.06 -7.34 -5.50
N LEU A 111 -1.78 -8.58 -5.07
CA LEU A 111 -0.55 -8.97 -4.37
C LEU A 111 0.06 -10.17 -5.09
N ILE A 112 1.11 -9.93 -5.88
CA ILE A 112 1.75 -10.97 -6.70
C ILE A 112 3.26 -10.73 -6.70
N PRO A 113 4.08 -11.66 -6.18
CA PRO A 113 5.54 -11.50 -6.08
C PRO A 113 6.26 -11.70 -7.42
N GLN A 114 5.86 -10.94 -8.43
CA GLN A 114 6.48 -10.91 -9.76
C GLN A 114 6.24 -9.55 -10.43
N THR A 115 6.98 -9.29 -11.49
CA THR A 115 6.58 -8.25 -12.45
C THR A 115 5.51 -8.78 -13.40
N LEU A 116 4.57 -7.95 -13.82
CA LEU A 116 3.40 -8.33 -14.61
C LEU A 116 3.42 -7.78 -16.05
N TYR A 117 4.03 -6.62 -16.25
CA TYR A 117 3.97 -5.88 -17.52
C TYR A 117 5.35 -5.65 -18.17
N MET A 118 6.30 -6.57 -17.97
CA MET A 118 7.65 -6.54 -18.59
C MET A 118 7.74 -7.36 -19.88
N GLY A 119 6.60 -7.67 -20.53
CA GLY A 119 6.56 -8.54 -21.71
C GLY A 119 7.03 -9.97 -21.39
N SER A 120 7.96 -10.51 -22.18
CA SER A 120 8.56 -11.83 -21.96
C SER A 120 9.56 -11.88 -20.79
N ASN A 121 9.91 -10.73 -20.22
CA ASN A 121 10.93 -10.60 -19.17
C ASN A 121 10.33 -10.50 -17.77
N ASN A 122 9.12 -11.03 -17.57
CA ASN A 122 8.54 -11.06 -16.23
C ASN A 122 9.39 -11.96 -15.32
N THR A 123 9.76 -11.44 -14.16
CA THR A 123 10.65 -12.12 -13.21
C THR A 123 10.01 -12.25 -11.84
N TYR A 124 10.47 -13.23 -11.07
CA TYR A 124 10.13 -13.33 -9.66
C TYR A 124 10.65 -12.11 -8.91
N TRP A 125 9.80 -11.51 -8.09
CA TRP A 125 10.05 -10.26 -7.40
C TRP A 125 9.51 -10.36 -5.97
N PRO A 126 10.35 -10.76 -5.00
CA PRO A 126 9.85 -11.29 -3.73
C PRO A 126 9.61 -10.25 -2.63
N TYR A 127 10.10 -9.03 -2.79
CA TYR A 127 10.39 -8.13 -1.67
C TYR A 127 9.26 -7.97 -0.64
N ILE A 128 8.02 -7.74 -1.09
CA ILE A 128 6.88 -7.57 -0.18
C ILE A 128 6.40 -8.91 0.39
N ASP A 129 6.43 -9.99 -0.41
CA ASP A 129 6.08 -11.35 0.03
C ASP A 129 7.06 -11.84 1.11
N ASP A 130 8.37 -11.64 0.89
CA ASP A 130 9.42 -11.91 1.86
C ASP A 130 9.26 -11.07 3.14
N ALA A 131 8.87 -9.80 3.03
CA ALA A 131 8.62 -8.94 4.19
C ALA A 131 7.44 -9.45 5.02
N ILE A 132 6.35 -9.88 4.37
CA ILE A 132 5.19 -10.50 5.01
C ILE A 132 5.59 -11.79 5.73
N ARG A 133 6.29 -12.71 5.04
CA ARG A 133 6.77 -13.96 5.65
C ARG A 133 7.67 -13.67 6.84
N SER A 134 8.61 -12.74 6.67
CA SER A 134 9.53 -12.33 7.73
C SER A 134 8.80 -11.79 8.95
N ALA A 135 7.73 -11.01 8.78
CA ALA A 135 6.90 -10.54 9.89
C ALA A 135 6.27 -11.71 10.66
N ALA A 136 5.65 -12.65 9.95
CA ALA A 136 5.04 -13.81 10.57
C ALA A 136 6.04 -14.67 11.36
N PHE A 137 7.26 -14.86 10.83
CA PHE A 137 8.36 -15.56 11.54
C PHE A 137 8.81 -14.86 12.82
N ARG A 138 8.64 -13.54 12.93
CA ARG A 138 8.92 -12.78 14.16
C ARG A 138 7.81 -12.89 15.20
N GLY A 139 6.70 -13.56 14.89
CA GLY A 139 5.54 -13.68 15.80
C GLY A 139 4.42 -12.69 15.51
N VAL A 140 4.47 -11.94 14.40
CA VAL A 140 3.44 -10.97 14.01
C VAL A 140 2.26 -11.69 13.37
N SER A 141 1.03 -11.26 13.68
CA SER A 141 -0.18 -11.72 13.00
C SER A 141 -0.44 -10.89 11.74
N VAL A 142 -0.44 -11.53 10.58
CA VAL A 142 -0.67 -10.89 9.29
C VAL A 142 -2.06 -11.25 8.77
N ARG A 143 -2.86 -10.24 8.40
CA ARG A 143 -4.16 -10.39 7.73
C ARG A 143 -4.12 -9.71 6.36
N LEU A 144 -4.32 -10.47 5.30
CA LEU A 144 -4.32 -9.96 3.92
C LEU A 144 -5.73 -10.02 3.34
N LEU A 145 -6.29 -8.87 3.01
CA LEU A 145 -7.58 -8.72 2.35
C LEU A 145 -7.33 -8.35 0.89
N VAL A 146 -7.44 -9.33 -0.01
CA VAL A 146 -7.06 -9.14 -1.43
C VAL A 146 -8.30 -9.10 -2.30
N SER A 147 -8.37 -8.16 -3.24
CA SER A 147 -9.53 -8.04 -4.12
C SER A 147 -9.69 -9.29 -5.00
N HIS A 148 -10.93 -9.75 -5.14
CA HIS A 148 -11.31 -10.84 -6.03
C HIS A 148 -12.48 -10.39 -6.92
N TRP A 149 -12.25 -10.46 -8.23
CA TRP A 149 -13.09 -9.90 -9.29
C TRP A 149 -12.73 -10.54 -10.64
N ASP A 150 -13.51 -10.28 -11.69
CA ASP A 150 -13.40 -10.98 -12.99
C ASP A 150 -12.05 -10.82 -13.71
N HIS A 151 -11.26 -9.80 -13.36
CA HIS A 151 -9.94 -9.56 -13.92
C HIS A 151 -8.78 -10.04 -13.01
N SER A 152 -9.10 -10.73 -11.92
CA SER A 152 -8.08 -11.28 -11.01
C SER A 152 -7.23 -12.31 -11.74
N ARG A 153 -5.92 -12.22 -11.52
CA ARG A 153 -4.96 -13.15 -12.10
C ARG A 153 -4.99 -14.49 -11.35
N PRO A 154 -5.24 -15.64 -12.01
CA PRO A 154 -5.32 -16.94 -11.31
C PRO A 154 -4.07 -17.29 -10.50
N GLN A 155 -2.88 -16.90 -10.98
CA GLN A 155 -1.62 -17.12 -10.28
C GLN A 155 -1.54 -16.41 -8.93
N MET A 156 -2.26 -15.30 -8.74
CA MET A 156 -2.32 -14.60 -7.45
C MET A 156 -2.81 -15.55 -6.35
N LEU A 157 -3.85 -16.33 -6.65
CA LEU A 157 -4.43 -17.29 -5.70
C LEU A 157 -3.40 -18.34 -5.25
N ILE A 158 -2.48 -18.75 -6.13
CA ILE A 158 -1.43 -19.72 -5.81
C ILE A 158 -0.43 -19.13 -4.80
N PHE A 159 0.01 -17.88 -5.00
CA PHE A 159 0.90 -17.19 -4.08
C PHE A 159 0.23 -16.92 -2.72
N LEU A 160 -1.03 -16.50 -2.73
CA LEU A 160 -1.81 -16.29 -1.51
C LEU A 160 -1.98 -17.59 -0.70
N LYS A 161 -2.25 -18.73 -1.36
CA LYS A 161 -2.29 -20.04 -0.70
C LYS A 161 -0.93 -20.44 -0.12
N SER A 162 0.17 -20.13 -0.81
CA SER A 162 1.52 -20.34 -0.27
C SER A 162 1.80 -19.51 0.99
N LEU A 163 1.26 -18.29 1.07
CA LEU A 163 1.35 -17.46 2.27
C LEU A 163 0.52 -18.05 3.42
N VAL A 164 -0.68 -18.55 3.18
CA VAL A 164 -1.48 -19.22 4.23
C VAL A 164 -0.76 -20.48 4.73
N ALA A 165 -0.27 -21.33 3.82
CA ALA A 165 0.37 -22.60 4.17
C ALA A 165 1.62 -22.42 5.04
N ILE A 166 2.33 -21.29 4.96
CA ILE A 166 3.52 -21.07 5.79
C ILE A 166 3.17 -20.90 7.28
N THR A 167 1.91 -20.58 7.62
CA THR A 167 1.44 -20.43 8.99
C THR A 167 1.75 -21.66 9.84
N ASP A 168 1.60 -22.85 9.26
CA ASP A 168 1.85 -24.13 9.95
C ASP A 168 3.33 -24.38 10.23
N ALA A 169 4.22 -23.75 9.45
CA ALA A 169 5.66 -23.83 9.60
C ALA A 169 6.24 -22.77 10.56
N LEU A 170 5.43 -21.83 11.07
CA LEU A 170 5.93 -20.73 11.88
C LEU A 170 6.46 -21.22 13.24
N PRO A 171 7.62 -20.72 13.69
CA PRO A 171 8.17 -21.06 14.99
C PRO A 171 7.37 -20.40 16.11
N LYS A 172 7.42 -21.01 17.31
CA LYS A 172 6.99 -20.33 18.53
C LYS A 172 8.08 -19.35 18.94
N THR A 173 7.73 -18.08 19.13
CA THR A 173 8.65 -17.05 19.62
C THR A 173 8.34 -16.71 21.08
N LYS A 174 9.17 -15.86 21.70
CA LYS A 174 8.88 -15.27 23.02
C LYS A 174 7.56 -14.49 23.07
N HIS A 175 7.10 -14.00 21.93
CA HIS A 175 5.89 -13.17 21.79
C HIS A 175 4.67 -13.96 21.30
N GLY A 176 4.80 -15.29 21.21
CA GLY A 176 3.78 -16.17 20.63
C GLY A 176 4.16 -16.68 19.24
N ARG A 177 3.22 -17.36 18.59
CA ARG A 177 3.35 -17.84 17.21
C ARG A 177 2.66 -16.82 16.31
N GLY A 178 3.34 -16.39 15.25
CA GLY A 178 2.74 -15.52 14.25
C GLY A 178 1.69 -16.25 13.42
N SER A 179 1.07 -15.55 12.48
CA SER A 179 0.09 -16.14 11.57
C SER A 179 0.03 -15.37 10.26
N ILE A 180 -0.39 -16.03 9.19
CA ILE A 180 -0.80 -15.37 7.95
C ILE A 180 -2.17 -15.88 7.57
N GLN A 181 -3.14 -14.97 7.58
CA GLN A 181 -4.51 -15.22 7.15
C GLN A 181 -4.78 -14.42 5.88
N VAL A 182 -5.49 -15.03 4.94
CA VAL A 182 -5.89 -14.37 3.70
C VAL A 182 -7.39 -14.50 3.53
N LYS A 183 -8.05 -13.38 3.22
CA LYS A 183 -9.42 -13.35 2.71
C LYS A 183 -9.44 -12.68 1.35
N LEU A 184 -10.27 -13.22 0.46
CA LEU A 184 -10.63 -12.62 -0.81
C LEU A 184 -11.84 -11.71 -0.61
N PHE A 185 -11.74 -10.45 -1.05
CA PHE A 185 -12.83 -9.48 -0.96
C PHE A 185 -13.52 -9.33 -2.31
N THR A 186 -14.80 -9.70 -2.39
CA THR A 186 -15.60 -9.62 -3.62
C THR A 186 -16.68 -8.55 -3.47
N VAL A 187 -16.64 -7.51 -4.30
CA VAL A 187 -17.70 -6.49 -4.32
C VAL A 187 -18.94 -7.09 -5.00
N PRO A 188 -20.12 -7.09 -4.35
CA PRO A 188 -21.34 -7.62 -4.95
C PRO A 188 -21.73 -6.81 -6.18
N ALA A 189 -22.37 -7.45 -7.16
CA ALA A 189 -22.78 -6.81 -8.41
C ALA A 189 -24.11 -7.38 -8.90
N THR A 190 -25.03 -6.52 -9.35
CA THR A 190 -26.19 -6.95 -10.15
C THR A 190 -25.78 -7.33 -11.57
N GLU A 191 -26.66 -7.97 -12.32
CA GLU A 191 -26.41 -8.33 -13.72
C GLU A 191 -26.19 -7.10 -14.62
N GLU A 192 -26.79 -5.96 -14.30
CA GLU A 192 -26.55 -4.69 -14.97
C GLU A 192 -25.16 -4.13 -14.64
N GLN A 193 -24.77 -4.18 -13.36
CA GLN A 193 -23.47 -3.67 -12.91
C GLN A 193 -22.30 -4.48 -13.47
N LYS A 194 -22.46 -5.80 -13.65
CA LYS A 194 -21.46 -6.66 -14.30
C LYS A 194 -21.17 -6.26 -15.75
N LYS A 195 -22.09 -5.56 -16.42
CA LYS A 195 -21.88 -5.07 -17.79
C LYS A 195 -20.95 -3.86 -17.85
N ILE A 196 -20.64 -3.23 -16.71
CA ILE A 196 -19.75 -2.07 -16.64
C ILE A 196 -18.30 -2.59 -16.60
N PRO A 197 -17.48 -2.36 -17.65
CA PRO A 197 -16.12 -2.87 -17.67
C PRO A 197 -15.25 -2.23 -16.60
N PHE A 198 -14.42 -3.06 -15.97
CA PHE A 198 -13.47 -2.68 -14.91
C PHE A 198 -14.11 -2.04 -13.66
N ALA A 199 -15.35 -2.43 -13.34
CA ALA A 199 -16.09 -2.01 -12.16
C ALA A 199 -16.13 -3.11 -11.10
N ARG A 200 -16.80 -2.83 -9.97
CA ARG A 200 -17.13 -3.79 -8.90
C ARG A 200 -15.88 -4.48 -8.35
N VAL A 201 -14.91 -3.64 -8.01
CA VAL A 201 -13.60 -4.07 -7.51
C VAL A 201 -13.25 -3.29 -6.24
N ASN A 202 -12.56 -3.96 -5.31
CA ASN A 202 -11.93 -3.30 -4.17
C ASN A 202 -10.56 -2.79 -4.62
N HIS A 203 -10.48 -1.51 -4.97
CA HIS A 203 -9.31 -0.92 -5.64
C HIS A 203 -8.40 -0.11 -4.70
N ASN A 204 -8.60 -0.22 -3.39
CA ASN A 204 -7.71 0.40 -2.42
C ASN A 204 -6.36 -0.33 -2.29
N LYS A 205 -5.34 0.39 -1.82
CA LYS A 205 -4.03 -0.14 -1.44
C LYS A 205 -3.60 0.54 -0.15
N TYR A 206 -3.84 -0.11 0.97
CA TYR A 206 -3.46 0.40 2.27
C TYR A 206 -3.00 -0.72 3.19
N MET A 207 -2.21 -0.33 4.19
CA MET A 207 -1.73 -1.21 5.23
C MET A 207 -1.86 -0.51 6.57
N VAL A 208 -2.20 -1.26 7.61
CA VAL A 208 -2.22 -0.79 8.99
C VAL A 208 -1.51 -1.81 9.87
N THR A 209 -0.62 -1.32 10.72
CA THR A 209 0.10 -2.11 11.71
C THR A 209 -0.34 -1.70 13.11
N ASP A 210 0.21 -2.32 14.14
CA ASP A 210 -0.01 -1.88 15.52
C ASP A 210 0.59 -0.49 15.85
N ARG A 211 1.30 0.14 14.90
CA ARG A 211 2.02 1.40 15.10
C ARG A 211 1.79 2.44 14.01
N THR A 212 1.53 2.00 12.79
CA THR A 212 1.59 2.85 11.59
C THR A 212 0.45 2.52 10.63
N ALA A 213 -0.01 3.53 9.91
CA ALA A 213 -0.90 3.40 8.76
C ALA A 213 -0.16 3.81 7.48
N TYR A 214 -0.52 3.20 6.37
CA TYR A 214 0.02 3.48 5.05
C TYR A 214 -1.12 3.45 4.02
N VAL A 215 -1.22 4.48 3.18
CA VAL A 215 -2.14 4.53 2.04
C VAL A 215 -1.33 4.85 0.79
N GLY A 216 -1.44 4.03 -0.25
CA GLY A 216 -0.70 4.22 -1.49
C GLY A 216 -1.53 3.99 -2.74
N THR A 217 -0.92 4.27 -3.89
CA THR A 217 -1.56 4.10 -5.21
C THR A 217 -1.19 2.78 -5.90
N SER A 218 -0.10 2.15 -5.47
CA SER A 218 0.54 1.03 -6.16
C SER A 218 0.00 -0.33 -5.73
N ASN A 219 -0.37 -1.16 -6.70
CA ASN A 219 -0.57 -2.59 -6.46
C ASN A 219 0.74 -3.25 -6.02
N TRP A 220 0.65 -4.36 -5.29
CA TRP A 220 1.81 -5.04 -4.72
C TRP A 220 2.37 -6.06 -5.71
N ALA A 221 2.87 -5.53 -6.82
CA ALA A 221 3.58 -6.24 -7.89
C ALA A 221 4.78 -5.40 -8.36
N GLY A 222 5.84 -6.05 -8.86
CA GLY A 222 7.16 -5.40 -8.98
C GLY A 222 7.20 -4.17 -9.89
N ASP A 223 6.52 -4.20 -11.03
CA ASP A 223 6.48 -3.09 -11.99
C ASP A 223 5.89 -1.79 -11.39
N TYR A 224 4.96 -1.89 -10.43
CA TYR A 224 4.40 -0.70 -9.77
C TYR A 224 5.45 0.09 -8.98
N PHE A 225 6.56 -0.54 -8.59
CA PHE A 225 7.67 0.07 -7.85
C PHE A 225 8.90 0.35 -8.73
N ILE A 226 9.03 -0.36 -9.85
CA ILE A 226 10.18 -0.30 -10.75
C ILE A 226 9.98 0.74 -11.86
N ASN A 227 8.79 0.83 -12.46
CA ASN A 227 8.57 1.65 -13.64
C ASN A 227 7.24 2.42 -13.68
N THR A 228 6.41 2.32 -12.63
CA THR A 228 5.15 3.06 -12.54
C THR A 228 5.27 4.20 -11.53
N ALA A 229 4.77 5.37 -11.90
CA ALA A 229 4.69 6.51 -10.99
C ALA A 229 3.63 6.25 -9.92
N GLY A 230 4.00 6.39 -8.65
CA GLY A 230 3.12 6.12 -7.51
C GLY A 230 3.49 6.93 -6.30
N VAL A 231 2.51 7.14 -5.41
CA VAL A 231 2.69 7.90 -4.17
C VAL A 231 2.11 7.09 -3.01
N GLY A 232 2.82 7.12 -1.89
CA GLY A 232 2.41 6.56 -0.61
C GLY A 232 2.45 7.61 0.49
N VAL A 233 1.55 7.51 1.46
CA VAL A 233 1.52 8.33 2.66
C VAL A 233 1.60 7.41 3.87
N ALA A 234 2.68 7.54 4.64
CA ALA A 234 2.90 6.80 5.88
C ALA A 234 2.61 7.68 7.08
N MET A 235 1.93 7.14 8.08
CA MET A 235 1.42 7.88 9.23
C MET A 235 1.61 7.07 10.52
N SER A 236 1.98 7.71 11.63
CA SER A 236 1.88 7.14 12.99
C SER A 236 1.19 8.11 13.93
N SER A 237 0.26 7.61 14.74
CA SER A 237 -0.52 8.43 15.66
C SER A 237 -0.05 8.22 17.11
N HIS A 238 0.18 9.32 17.83
CA HIS A 238 0.60 9.36 19.23
C HIS A 238 -0.60 9.59 20.15
N GLY A 239 -1.65 8.78 19.99
CA GLY A 239 -2.87 8.89 20.77
C GLY A 239 -3.94 7.89 20.34
N GLU A 240 -5.06 7.91 21.06
CA GLU A 240 -6.25 7.15 20.69
C GLU A 240 -7.03 7.87 19.58
N ASN A 241 -7.79 7.10 18.79
CA ASN A 241 -8.65 7.60 17.71
C ASN A 241 -7.92 8.36 16.57
N GLY A 242 -6.60 8.20 16.46
CA GLY A 242 -5.82 8.73 15.34
C GLY A 242 -6.04 7.96 14.05
N MET A 243 -5.34 8.37 12.99
CA MET A 243 -5.45 7.79 11.65
C MET A 243 -5.17 6.28 11.62
N VAL A 244 -4.27 5.79 12.48
CA VAL A 244 -3.97 4.35 12.59
C VAL A 244 -5.22 3.57 13.01
N GLN A 245 -5.91 4.03 14.06
CA GLN A 245 -7.12 3.37 14.58
C GLN A 245 -8.30 3.50 13.61
N GLN A 246 -8.45 4.65 12.95
CA GLN A 246 -9.50 4.85 11.94
C GLN A 246 -9.31 3.87 10.76
N LEU A 247 -8.08 3.72 10.26
CA LEU A 247 -7.78 2.80 9.17
C LEU A 247 -7.91 1.34 9.59
N GLN A 248 -7.54 1.01 10.84
CA GLN A 248 -7.76 -0.31 11.44
C GLN A 248 -9.26 -0.63 11.51
N ALA A 249 -10.11 0.32 11.93
CA ALA A 249 -11.56 0.11 11.99
C ALA A 249 -12.17 -0.13 10.59
N ILE A 250 -11.67 0.55 9.55
CA ILE A 250 -12.07 0.28 8.16
C ILE A 250 -11.67 -1.14 7.74
N PHE A 251 -10.43 -1.55 8.05
CA PHE A 251 -9.96 -2.90 7.76
C PHE A 251 -10.80 -3.96 8.44
N ASP A 252 -11.05 -3.83 9.75
CA ASP A 252 -11.81 -4.82 10.52
C ASP A 252 -13.26 -4.90 10.03
N ARG A 253 -13.90 -3.76 9.69
CA ARG A 253 -15.22 -3.75 9.08
C ARG A 253 -15.24 -4.57 7.78
N ASP A 254 -14.27 -4.35 6.90
CA ASP A 254 -14.24 -5.03 5.60
C ASP A 254 -13.85 -6.52 5.77
N TRP A 255 -12.96 -6.83 6.71
CA TRP A 255 -12.50 -8.17 7.04
C TRP A 255 -13.59 -9.06 7.64
N GLU A 256 -14.47 -8.51 8.48
CA GLU A 256 -15.60 -9.21 9.09
C GLU A 256 -16.88 -9.14 8.23
N SER A 257 -16.82 -8.48 7.07
CA SER A 257 -17.98 -8.36 6.18
C SER A 257 -18.30 -9.70 5.49
N PRO A 258 -19.56 -9.91 5.06
CA PRO A 258 -19.94 -11.07 4.23
C PRO A 258 -19.31 -11.06 2.83
N TYR A 259 -18.57 -10.01 2.49
CA TYR A 259 -17.87 -9.86 1.21
C TYR A 259 -16.43 -10.41 1.26
N ALA A 260 -15.94 -10.76 2.46
CA ALA A 260 -14.62 -11.30 2.69
C ALA A 260 -14.69 -12.80 2.99
N THR A 261 -14.13 -13.62 2.09
CA THR A 261 -14.16 -15.09 2.18
C THR A 261 -12.74 -15.63 2.30
N GLU A 262 -12.52 -16.65 3.12
CA GLU A 262 -11.23 -17.36 3.20
C GLU A 262 -10.86 -18.00 1.85
N ILE A 263 -9.56 -18.11 1.58
CA ILE A 263 -8.99 -18.63 0.31
C ILE A 263 -8.79 -20.15 0.30
#